data_AF-A0A4U7EUP7-F1
#
_entry.id   AF-A0A4U7EUP7-F1
#
_cell.length_a   1.000
_cell.length_b   1.000
_cell.length_c   1.000
_cell.angle_alpha   90.00
_cell.angle_beta   90.00
_cell.angle_gamma   90.00
#
_symmetry.space_group_name_H-M   'P 1'
#
loop_
_entity.id
_entity.type
_entity.pdbx_description
1 polymer ?
#
loop_
_entity_poly.entity_id
_entity_poly.type
_entity_poly.pdbx_seq_one_letter_code
_entity_poly.pdbx_strand_id
1 'polypeptide(L)'
;MPSTVVHAGFALLLAAGLLGAYYDRRALAVLLVVLVLPEADSFLGPIMPGAHRTVGHNFVFPAVAALALYVDTRVRERSWLWDWLSPRWIAVAWVALCV
;
A
#
# COMPACT_ATOMS: atom_id res chain seq x y z
N MET A 1 1.28 -19.42 -3.37
CA MET A 1 0.64 -18.26 -2.71
C MET A 1 -0.87 -18.49 -2.73
N PRO A 2 -1.61 -18.07 -1.69
CA PRO A 2 -3.08 -18.03 -1.74
C PRO A 2 -3.55 -17.29 -3.01
N SER A 3 -4.77 -17.56 -3.47
CA SER A 3 -5.30 -16.83 -4.62
C SER A 3 -5.36 -15.33 -4.33
N THR A 4 -5.18 -14.49 -5.35
CA THR A 4 -5.23 -13.02 -5.22
C THR A 4 -6.53 -12.56 -4.56
N VAL A 5 -7.64 -13.28 -4.79
CA VAL A 5 -8.94 -13.03 -4.14
C VAL A 5 -8.88 -13.27 -2.63
N VAL A 6 -8.30 -14.40 -2.19
CA VAL A 6 -8.17 -14.71 -0.76
C VAL A 6 -7.22 -13.72 -0.07
N HIS A 7 -6.10 -13.40 -0.72
CA HIS A 7 -5.16 -12.41 -0.21
C HIS A 7 -5.82 -11.03 -0.07
N ALA A 8 -6.52 -10.56 -1.11
CA ALA A 8 -7.23 -9.29 -1.07
C ALA A 8 -8.35 -9.27 -0.03
N GLY A 9 -9.11 -10.36 0.10
CA GLY A 9 -10.14 -10.48 1.13
C GLY A 9 -9.57 -10.35 2.54
N PHE A 10 -8.44 -11.02 2.81
CA PHE A 10 -7.77 -10.95 4.10
C PHE A 10 -7.20 -9.55 4.39
N ALA A 11 -6.53 -8.95 3.41
CA ALA A 11 -5.99 -7.60 3.49
C ALA A 11 -7.08 -6.56 3.79
N LEU A 12 -8.22 -6.63 3.10
CA LEU A 12 -9.35 -5.72 3.35
C LEU A 12 -9.99 -5.93 4.74
N LEU A 13 -9.99 -7.16 5.24
CA LEU A 13 -10.44 -7.47 6.61
C LEU A 13 -9.53 -6.81 7.66
N LEU A 14 -8.21 -6.92 7.48
CA LEU A 14 -7.22 -6.24 8.32
C LEU A 14 -7.39 -4.72 8.22
N ALA A 15 -7.52 -4.19 7.00
CA ALA A 15 -7.69 -2.77 6.76
C ALA A 15 -8.95 -2.22 7.44
N ALA A 16 -10.07 -2.94 7.41
CA ALA A 16 -11.29 -2.55 8.11
C ALA A 16 -11.07 -2.45 9.63
N GLY A 17 -10.34 -3.40 10.22
CA GLY A 17 -9.97 -3.38 11.64
C GLY A 17 -9.03 -2.23 12.01
N LEU A 18 -8.10 -1.87 11.12
CA LEU A 18 -7.12 -0.82 11.37
C LEU A 18 -7.65 0.61 11.10
N LEU A 19 -8.50 0.78 10.08
CA LEU A 19 -9.01 2.10 9.67
C LEU A 19 -10.25 2.54 10.45
N GLY A 20 -11.08 1.61 10.92
CA GLY A 20 -12.31 1.93 11.65
C GLY A 20 -13.19 2.93 10.90
N ALA A 21 -13.44 4.11 11.50
CA ALA A 21 -14.26 5.17 10.90
C ALA A 21 -13.70 5.73 9.58
N TYR A 22 -12.41 5.53 9.30
CA TYR A 22 -11.78 5.95 8.04
C TYR A 22 -11.97 4.95 6.89
N TYR A 23 -12.55 3.78 7.16
CA TYR A 23 -12.79 2.75 6.14
C TYR A 23 -14.06 3.07 5.32
N ASP A 24 -13.90 3.93 4.31
CA ASP A 24 -14.93 4.28 3.34
C ASP A 24 -14.70 3.59 1.99
N ARG A 25 -15.65 3.75 1.05
CA ARG A 25 -15.54 3.19 -0.31
C ARG A 25 -14.31 3.71 -1.06
N ARG A 26 -13.84 4.93 -0.74
CA ARG A 26 -12.66 5.53 -1.37
C ARG A 26 -11.38 4.87 -0.85
N ALA A 27 -11.27 4.64 0.46
CA ALA A 27 -10.18 3.91 1.07
C ALA A 27 -10.11 2.48 0.56
N LEU A 28 -11.25 1.79 0.48
CA LEU A 28 -11.33 0.44 -0.12
C LEU A 28 -10.81 0.43 -1.56
N ALA A 29 -11.24 1.38 -2.40
CA ALA A 29 -10.79 1.47 -3.79
C ALA A 29 -9.27 1.68 -3.89
N VAL A 30 -8.72 2.56 -3.05
CA VAL A 30 -7.26 2.81 -3.02
C VAL A 30 -6.49 1.57 -2.57
N LEU A 31 -6.96 0.88 -1.52
CA LEU A 31 -6.31 -0.34 -1.03
C LEU A 31 -6.32 -1.45 -2.09
N LEU A 32 -7.43 -1.64 -2.81
CA LEU A 32 -7.48 -2.59 -3.92
C LEU A 32 -6.48 -2.26 -5.02
N VAL A 33 -6.32 -0.99 -5.37
CA VAL A 33 -5.32 -0.55 -6.36
C VAL A 33 -3.92 -0.88 -5.86
N VAL A 34 -3.59 -0.56 -4.62
CA VAL A 34 -2.28 -0.86 -4.03
C VAL A 34 -1.99 -2.36 -4.03
N LEU A 35 -2.98 -3.20 -3.67
CA LEU A 35 -2.81 -4.66 -3.65
C LEU A 35 -2.56 -5.28 -5.02
N VAL A 36 -3.19 -4.75 -6.08
CA VAL A 36 -3.05 -5.29 -7.44
C VAL A 36 -1.80 -4.74 -8.14
N LEU A 37 -1.24 -3.62 -7.67
CA LEU A 37 -0.12 -2.95 -8.31
C LEU A 37 1.13 -3.85 -8.44
N PRO A 38 1.53 -4.66 -7.43
CA PRO A 38 2.63 -5.62 -7.58
C PRO A 38 2.38 -6.67 -8.66
N GLU A 39 1.14 -7.15 -8.82
CA GLU A 39 0.77 -8.18 -9.80
C GLU A 39 0.99 -7.71 -11.25
N ALA A 40 1.04 -6.39 -11.48
CA ALA A 40 1.34 -5.82 -12.79
C ALA A 40 2.77 -6.14 -13.27
N ASP A 41 3.69 -6.54 -12.39
CA ASP A 41 5.04 -6.94 -12.79
C ASP A 41 5.06 -8.16 -13.72
N SER A 42 3.99 -8.96 -13.72
CA SER A 42 3.84 -10.09 -14.61
C SER A 42 3.71 -9.67 -16.09
N PHE A 43 3.31 -8.42 -16.36
CA PHE A 43 3.31 -7.88 -17.72
C PHE A 43 4.70 -7.50 -18.24
N LEU A 44 5.73 -7.46 -17.37
CA LEU A 44 7.11 -7.17 -17.78
C LEU A 44 7.82 -8.42 -18.32
N GLY A 45 7.27 -9.61 -18.12
CA GLY A 45 7.83 -10.89 -18.58
C GLY A 45 8.26 -10.93 -20.05
N PRO A 46 7.53 -10.32 -21.01
CA PRO A 46 7.93 -10.29 -22.42
C PRO A 46 9.19 -9.46 -22.72
N ILE A 47 9.52 -8.48 -21.87
CA ILE A 47 10.59 -7.49 -22.13
C ILE A 47 11.79 -7.73 -21.20
N MET A 48 11.56 -8.30 -20.01
CA MET A 48 12.58 -8.54 -19.00
C MET A 48 12.51 -9.99 -18.51
N PRO A 49 13.42 -10.86 -18.98
CA PRO A 49 13.51 -12.24 -18.51
C PRO A 49 13.71 -12.28 -16.99
N GLY A 50 12.82 -12.98 -16.27
CA GLY A 50 12.85 -13.07 -14.80
C GLY A 50 12.14 -11.95 -14.05
N ALA A 51 11.47 -11.01 -14.73
CA ALA A 51 10.69 -9.94 -14.07
C ALA A 51 9.41 -10.41 -13.38
N HIS A 52 8.91 -11.61 -13.73
CA HIS A 52 7.73 -12.20 -13.11
C HIS A 52 7.92 -12.29 -11.59
N ARG A 53 7.13 -11.51 -10.84
CA ARG A 53 7.14 -11.49 -9.37
C ARG A 53 8.46 -11.11 -8.73
N THR A 54 9.31 -10.33 -9.39
CA THR A 54 10.58 -9.86 -8.82
C THR A 54 10.66 -8.34 -8.71
N VAL A 55 9.98 -7.63 -9.61
CA VAL A 55 10.01 -6.16 -9.65
C VAL A 55 8.99 -5.56 -8.68
N GLY A 56 7.72 -5.99 -8.73
CA GLY A 56 6.67 -5.47 -7.84
C GLY A 56 6.66 -6.15 -6.48
N HIS A 57 7.14 -7.39 -6.42
CA HIS A 57 7.11 -8.23 -5.22
C HIS A 57 8.44 -8.21 -4.46
N ASN A 58 9.00 -7.03 -4.24
CA ASN A 58 10.17 -6.85 -3.40
C ASN A 58 9.86 -6.00 -2.16
N PHE A 59 10.68 -6.16 -1.12
CA PHE A 59 10.52 -5.42 0.13
C PHE A 59 11.10 -4.01 0.08
N VAL A 60 11.88 -3.67 -0.96
CA VAL A 60 12.56 -2.38 -1.07
C VAL A 60 11.53 -1.25 -1.21
N PHE A 61 10.55 -1.40 -2.11
CA PHE A 61 9.55 -0.35 -2.31
C PHE A 61 8.68 -0.09 -1.05
N PRO A 62 8.09 -1.11 -0.39
CA PRO A 62 7.37 -0.90 0.86
C PRO A 62 8.25 -0.31 1.97
N ALA A 63 9.50 -0.77 2.10
CA ALA A 63 10.41 -0.27 3.14
C ALA A 63 10.76 1.22 2.93
N VAL A 64 11.06 1.62 1.69
CA VAL A 64 11.35 3.01 1.35
C VAL A 64 10.11 3.88 1.57
N ALA A 65 8.93 3.42 1.17
CA ALA A 65 7.67 4.15 1.39
C ALA A 65 7.34 4.30 2.87
N ALA A 66 7.53 3.25 3.68
CA ALA A 66 7.34 3.29 5.12
C ALA A 66 8.32 4.25 5.80
N LEU A 67 9.59 4.24 5.40
CA LEU A 67 10.60 5.16 5.91
C LEU A 67 10.26 6.60 5.56
N ALA A 68 9.87 6.88 4.31
CA ALA A 68 9.47 8.21 3.88
C ALA A 68 8.25 8.72 4.67
N LEU A 69 7.24 7.87 4.85
CA LEU A 69 6.03 8.19 5.62
C LEU A 69 6.35 8.42 7.10
N TYR A 70 7.23 7.61 7.70
CA TYR A 70 7.71 7.78 9.07
C TYR A 70 8.43 9.10 9.26
N VAL A 71 9.42 9.38 8.40
CA VAL A 71 10.22 10.61 8.48
C VAL A 71 9.31 11.82 8.34
N ASP A 72 8.41 11.84 7.36
CA ASP A 72 7.54 12.99 7.13
C ASP A 72 6.54 13.22 8.27
N THR A 73 5.93 12.16 8.81
CA THR A 73 4.84 12.31 9.80
C THR A 73 5.29 12.31 11.27
N ARG A 74 6.49 11.81 11.59
CA ARG A 74 6.96 11.64 12.98
C ARG A 74 8.26 12.37 13.30
N VAL A 75 9.16 12.54 12.33
CA VAL A 75 10.50 13.10 12.58
C VAL A 75 10.57 14.58 12.22
N ARG A 76 9.90 14.99 11.13
CA ARG A 76 9.88 16.39 10.69
C ARG A 76 9.02 17.24 11.62
N GLU A 77 9.50 18.45 11.94
CA GLU A 77 8.71 19.44 12.70
C GLU A 77 7.49 19.94 11.92
N ARG A 78 7.60 20.01 10.59
CA ARG A 78 6.49 20.22 9.66
C ARG A 78 6.45 19.09 8.64
N SER A 79 5.36 18.34 8.66
CA SER A 79 5.06 17.31 7.68
C SER A 79 4.44 17.92 6.46
N TRP A 80 4.97 17.58 5.29
CA TRP A 80 4.32 17.98 4.05
C TRP A 80 3.00 17.24 3.86
N LEU A 81 2.91 15.98 4.26
CA LEU A 81 1.66 15.23 4.09
C LEU A 81 0.52 15.82 4.92
N TRP A 82 0.77 16.33 6.12
CA TRP A 82 -0.26 17.02 6.91
C TRP A 82 -0.76 18.32 6.27
N ASP A 83 0.05 18.99 5.43
CA ASP A 83 -0.35 20.21 4.72
C ASP A 83 -1.31 19.92 3.54
N TRP A 84 -1.22 18.73 2.93
CA TRP A 84 -1.97 18.38 1.71
C TRP A 84 -2.99 17.25 1.88
N LEU A 85 -2.82 16.40 2.90
CA LEU A 85 -3.63 15.21 3.13
C LEU A 85 -4.30 15.27 4.49
N SER A 86 -5.60 14.97 4.49
CA SER A 86 -6.35 14.79 5.73
C SER A 86 -5.78 13.61 6.57
N PRO A 87 -5.95 13.61 7.90
CA PRO A 87 -5.54 12.52 8.79
C PRO A 87 -5.97 11.13 8.29
N ARG A 88 -7.16 11.06 7.69
CA ARG A 88 -7.71 9.87 7.04
C ARG A 88 -6.75 9.24 6.04
N TRP A 89 -6.19 10.03 5.12
CA TRP A 89 -5.35 9.49 4.04
C TRP A 89 -3.96 9.09 4.53
N ILE A 90 -3.46 9.74 5.59
CA ILE A 90 -2.23 9.32 6.26
C ILE A 90 -2.44 7.94 6.92
N ALA A 91 -3.59 7.73 7.58
CA ALA A 91 -3.96 6.43 8.12
C ALA A 91 -4.09 5.36 7.02
N VAL A 92 -4.75 5.68 5.89
CA VAL A 92 -4.85 4.76 4.74
C VAL A 92 -3.47 4.41 4.18
N ALA A 93 -2.55 5.36 4.09
CA ALA A 93 -1.19 5.11 3.62
C ALA A 93 -0.42 4.15 4.54
N TRP A 94 -0.53 4.32 5.86
CA TRP A 94 0.05 3.38 6.83
C TRP A 94 -0.54 1.98 6.71
N VAL A 95 -1.87 1.88 6.59
CA VAL A 95 -2.55 0.59 6.46
C VAL A 95 -2.16 -0.10 5.14
N ALA A 96 -2.08 0.64 4.04
CA ALA A 96 -1.67 0.13 2.74
C ALA A 96 -0.25 -0.49 2.74
N LEU A 97 0.62 -0.06 3.66
CA LEU A 97 1.96 -0.65 3.83
C LEU A 97 1.96 -1.93 4.66
N CYS A 98 0.89 -2.17 5.44
CA CYS A 98 0.78 -3.30 6.35
C CYS A 98 -0.01 -4.48 5.77
N VAL A 99 -0.80 -4.25 4.72
CA VAL A 99 -1.72 -5.25 4.14
C VAL A 99 -1.24 -5.84 2.84
#